data_AF-A0A5S5AVC0-F1
#
_entry.id   AF-A0A5S5AVC0-F1
#
_cell.length_a   1.000
_cell.length_b   1.000
_cell.length_c   1.000
_cell.angle_alpha   90.00
_cell.angle_beta   90.00
_cell.angle_gamma   90.00
#
_symmetry.space_group_name_H-M   'P 1'
#
loop_
_entity.id
_entity.type
_entity.pdbx_description
1 polymer ?
#
loop_
_entity_poly.entity_id
_entity_poly.type
_entity_poly.pdbx_seq_one_letter_code
_entity_poly.pdbx_strand_id
1 'polypeptide(L)'
;MLDVIKEDLKYDFLTNIFYREEYFDKGIRIPLPFPYSYYDETEKKISIFERKIGTKKVDLAEECVLVFPWHRKRMRENIKNIGSNEFIYDEYNHFAHYFSPVNICFVYNGMHSTSAGVGFKKGFIEAVEYDITGLFEHVHTDGLYWYNSHNNTKLEDELLDFRIGIIYELSKLKYQIEKGLE
;
A
#
# COMPACT_ATOMS: atom_id res chain seq x y z
N MET A 1 -12.90 -10.08 -7.79
CA MET A 1 -13.49 -9.00 -6.97
C MET A 1 -12.40 -8.19 -6.26
N LEU A 2 -11.51 -8.81 -5.47
CA LEU A 2 -10.36 -8.13 -4.86
C LEU A 2 -9.54 -7.27 -5.83
N ASP A 3 -9.21 -7.80 -7.01
CA ASP A 3 -8.41 -7.06 -8.00
C ASP A 3 -9.14 -5.83 -8.55
N VAL A 4 -10.47 -5.87 -8.64
CA VAL A 4 -11.27 -4.72 -9.10
C VAL A 4 -11.19 -3.58 -8.08
N ILE A 5 -11.30 -3.88 -6.79
CA ILE A 5 -11.20 -2.89 -5.71
C ILE A 5 -9.78 -2.30 -5.66
N LYS A 6 -8.76 -3.15 -5.87
CA LYS A 6 -7.36 -2.72 -5.94
C LYS A 6 -7.09 -1.78 -7.09
N GLU A 7 -7.59 -2.09 -8.28
CA GLU A 7 -7.41 -1.23 -9.46
C GLU A 7 -8.14 0.11 -9.30
N ASP A 8 -9.34 0.11 -8.72
CA ASP A 8 -10.07 1.34 -8.36
C ASP A 8 -9.27 2.21 -7.37
N LEU A 9 -8.79 1.62 -6.26
CA LEU A 9 -7.96 2.28 -5.26
C LEU A 9 -6.66 2.85 -5.86
N LYS A 10 -5.94 2.02 -6.63
CA LYS A 10 -4.67 2.35 -7.29
C LYS A 10 -4.82 3.56 -8.20
N TYR A 11 -5.82 3.56 -9.08
CA TYR A 11 -5.98 4.64 -10.05
C TYR A 11 -6.61 5.91 -9.47
N ASP A 12 -7.46 5.80 -8.45
CA ASP A 12 -7.93 6.97 -7.71
C ASP A 12 -6.75 7.70 -7.04
N PHE A 13 -5.90 6.99 -6.30
CA PHE A 13 -4.70 7.59 -5.70
C PHE A 13 -3.69 8.13 -6.72
N LEU A 14 -3.43 7.38 -7.80
CA LEU A 14 -2.52 7.82 -8.85
C LEU A 14 -2.95 9.16 -9.48
N THR A 15 -4.24 9.35 -9.69
CA THR A 15 -4.79 10.49 -10.42
C THR A 15 -5.12 11.69 -9.54
N ASN A 16 -5.21 11.50 -8.22
CA ASN A 16 -5.57 12.56 -7.27
C ASN A 16 -4.69 13.83 -7.40
N ILE A 17 -3.41 13.69 -7.73
CA ILE A 17 -2.49 14.83 -7.94
C ILE A 17 -2.98 15.82 -9.01
N PHE A 18 -3.76 15.38 -10.00
CA PHE A 18 -4.23 16.24 -11.09
C PHE A 18 -5.43 17.10 -10.69
N TYR A 19 -6.19 16.69 -9.68
CA TYR A 19 -7.46 17.34 -9.32
C TYR A 19 -7.49 17.88 -7.90
N ARG A 20 -6.61 17.43 -7.00
CA ARG A 20 -6.58 17.80 -5.58
C ARG A 20 -5.22 18.38 -5.14
N GLU A 21 -4.82 19.50 -5.74
CA GLU A 21 -3.52 20.17 -5.49
C GLU A 21 -3.27 20.44 -4.00
N GLU A 22 -4.30 20.94 -3.32
CA GLU A 22 -4.26 21.38 -1.93
C GLU A 22 -3.88 20.29 -0.93
N TYR A 23 -4.03 19.01 -1.30
CA TYR A 23 -3.64 17.88 -0.45
C TYR A 23 -2.13 17.69 -0.38
N PHE A 24 -1.41 18.13 -1.41
CA PHE A 24 0.02 17.89 -1.51
C PHE A 24 0.83 19.13 -1.11
N ASP A 25 0.28 20.33 -1.31
CA ASP A 25 0.89 21.58 -0.86
C ASP A 25 0.86 21.74 0.67
N LYS A 26 -0.12 21.12 1.35
CA LYS A 26 -0.25 21.16 2.82
C LYS A 26 0.63 20.14 3.55
N GLY A 27 1.45 19.37 2.83
CA GLY A 27 2.33 18.37 3.43
C GLY A 27 1.57 17.26 4.17
N ILE A 28 0.42 16.82 3.63
CA ILE A 28 -0.37 15.76 4.25
C ILE A 28 0.50 14.52 4.43
N ARG A 29 0.57 14.05 5.68
CA ARG A 29 1.19 12.77 6.01
C ARG A 29 0.30 11.66 5.49
N ILE A 30 0.82 10.86 4.59
CA ILE A 30 0.11 9.68 4.06
C ILE A 30 0.43 8.51 4.99
N PRO A 31 -0.54 7.99 5.76
CA PRO A 31 -0.32 6.83 6.59
C PRO A 31 -0.01 5.59 5.74
N LEU A 32 0.59 4.57 6.36
CA LEU A 32 0.73 3.26 5.72
C LEU A 32 -0.66 2.64 5.47
N PRO A 33 -0.78 1.69 4.53
CA PRO A 33 -2.05 1.02 4.30
C PRO A 33 -2.56 0.22 5.51
N PHE A 34 -1.67 -0.23 6.38
CA PHE A 34 -2.02 -1.05 7.55
C PHE A 34 -1.42 -0.45 8.83
N PRO A 35 -1.98 -0.77 10.01
CA PRO A 35 -1.41 -0.35 11.28
C PRO A 35 0.06 -0.69 11.38
N TYR A 36 0.87 0.24 11.91
CA TYR A 36 2.32 0.02 12.07
C TYR A 36 2.60 -1.14 13.05
N SER A 37 1.68 -1.35 13.98
CA SER A 37 1.79 -2.37 15.01
C SER A 37 0.43 -2.86 15.48
N TYR A 38 0.42 -4.05 16.07
CA TYR A 38 -0.74 -4.66 16.72
C TYR A 38 -0.34 -5.23 18.07
N TYR A 39 -1.32 -5.66 18.86
CA TYR A 39 -1.09 -6.30 20.15
C TYR A 39 -1.51 -7.77 20.06
N ASP A 40 -0.64 -8.68 20.47
CA ASP A 40 -0.99 -10.10 20.58
C ASP A 40 -1.91 -10.34 21.80
N GLU A 41 -2.30 -11.60 22.01
CA GLU A 41 -3.15 -12.04 23.13
C GLU A 41 -2.52 -11.80 24.51
N THR A 42 -1.21 -11.53 24.57
CA THR A 42 -0.46 -11.24 25.81
C THR A 42 -0.28 -9.74 26.04
N GLU A 43 -0.95 -8.89 25.25
CA GLU A 43 -0.80 -7.43 25.22
C GLU A 43 0.60 -6.95 24.79
N LYS A 44 1.40 -7.82 24.17
CA LYS A 44 2.69 -7.42 23.63
C LYS A 44 2.48 -6.73 22.29
N LYS A 45 3.07 -5.54 22.15
CA LYS A 45 3.09 -4.77 20.90
C LYS A 45 4.08 -5.39 19.90
N ILE A 46 3.62 -5.70 18.69
CA ILE A 46 4.41 -6.28 17.60
C ILE A 46 4.33 -5.36 16.38
N SER A 47 5.47 -5.05 15.77
CA SER A 47 5.54 -4.27 14.52
C SER A 47 5.31 -5.15 13.30
N ILE A 48 4.58 -4.62 12.30
CA ILE A 48 4.40 -5.32 11.01
C ILE A 48 5.72 -5.50 10.24
N PHE A 49 6.75 -4.72 10.59
CA PHE A 49 8.07 -4.79 9.95
C PHE A 49 9.00 -5.85 10.56
N GLU A 50 8.59 -6.54 11.63
CA GLU A 50 9.39 -7.63 12.22
C GLU A 50 9.43 -8.87 11.33
N ARG A 51 8.38 -9.11 10.52
CA ARG A 51 8.27 -10.28 9.63
C ARG A 51 8.67 -9.96 8.19
N LYS A 52 9.92 -9.54 8.00
CA LYS A 52 10.53 -9.40 6.67
C LYS A 52 10.76 -10.79 6.06
N ILE A 53 10.16 -11.07 4.91
CA ILE A 53 10.27 -12.37 4.23
C ILE A 53 11.13 -12.34 2.97
N GLY A 54 11.47 -11.16 2.46
CA GLY A 54 12.38 -11.04 1.32
C GLY A 54 12.34 -9.70 0.62
N THR A 55 12.65 -9.75 -0.67
CA THR A 55 12.51 -8.64 -1.62
C THR A 55 11.66 -9.15 -2.77
N LYS A 56 10.61 -8.41 -3.13
CA LYS A 56 9.73 -8.71 -4.25
C LYS A 56 10.00 -7.76 -5.42
N LYS A 57 10.15 -8.33 -6.61
CA LYS A 57 10.09 -7.59 -7.87
C LYS A 57 8.63 -7.28 -8.19
N VAL A 58 8.30 -5.99 -8.24
CA VAL A 58 6.93 -5.48 -8.43
C VAL A 58 6.82 -4.93 -9.85
N ASP A 59 6.04 -5.60 -10.68
CA ASP A 59 5.71 -5.11 -12.03
C ASP A 59 4.72 -3.95 -11.94
N LEU A 60 5.07 -2.79 -12.51
CA LEU A 60 4.25 -1.59 -12.41
C LEU A 60 2.96 -1.66 -13.26
N ALA A 61 2.87 -2.61 -14.21
CA ALA A 61 1.69 -2.86 -15.01
C ALA A 61 0.66 -3.72 -14.27
N GLU A 62 1.12 -4.78 -13.60
CA GLU A 62 0.28 -5.86 -13.11
C GLU A 62 -0.07 -5.77 -11.61
N GLU A 63 0.83 -5.21 -10.80
CA GLU A 63 0.67 -5.20 -9.35
C GLU A 63 -0.16 -4.02 -8.84
N CYS A 64 -0.75 -4.17 -7.66
CA CYS A 64 -1.42 -3.07 -6.97
C CYS A 64 -0.38 -2.16 -6.29
N VAL A 65 0.02 -1.10 -7.01
CA VAL A 65 1.02 -0.12 -6.57
C VAL A 65 0.33 1.14 -6.08
N LEU A 66 0.36 1.38 -4.78
CA LEU A 66 -0.07 2.62 -4.16
C LEU A 66 1.11 3.59 -4.15
N VAL A 67 0.96 4.69 -4.89
CA VAL A 67 1.97 5.73 -5.03
C VAL A 67 1.30 7.08 -5.06
N PHE A 68 1.91 8.05 -4.35
CA PHE A 68 1.29 9.34 -4.08
C PHE A 68 2.24 10.48 -4.54
N PRO A 69 2.25 10.81 -5.83
CA PRO A 69 3.07 11.90 -6.33
C PRO A 69 2.58 13.23 -5.75
N TRP A 70 3.47 13.99 -5.13
CA TRP A 70 3.11 15.21 -4.38
C TRP A 70 3.51 16.52 -5.07
N HIS A 71 3.99 16.48 -6.31
CA HIS A 71 4.51 17.67 -6.99
C HIS A 71 4.19 17.63 -8.48
N ARG A 72 3.19 18.40 -8.90
CA ARG A 72 2.62 18.38 -10.26
C ARG A 72 3.64 18.62 -11.36
N LYS A 73 4.55 19.58 -11.19
CA LYS A 73 5.59 19.85 -12.19
C LYS A 73 6.51 18.63 -12.39
N ARG A 74 6.92 17.98 -11.30
CA ARG A 74 7.76 16.77 -11.35
C ARG A 74 6.98 15.60 -11.94
N MET A 75 5.70 15.48 -11.59
CA MET A 75 4.82 14.46 -12.17
C MET A 75 4.70 14.66 -13.69
N ARG A 76 4.42 15.87 -14.17
CA ARG A 76 4.35 16.20 -15.60
C ARG A 76 5.66 15.93 -16.33
N GLU A 77 6.80 16.27 -15.73
CA GLU A 77 8.13 15.98 -16.29
C GLU A 77 8.35 14.46 -16.43
N ASN A 78 7.99 13.69 -15.41
CA ASN A 78 8.09 12.23 -15.45
C ASN A 78 7.12 11.60 -16.46
N ILE A 79 5.90 12.12 -16.61
CA ILE A 79 4.96 11.68 -17.65
C ILE A 79 5.57 11.88 -19.04
N LYS A 80 6.14 13.06 -19.32
CA LYS A 80 6.79 13.32 -20.62
C LYS A 80 7.97 12.38 -20.85
N ASN A 81 8.80 12.19 -19.82
CA ASN A 81 9.97 11.33 -19.91
C ASN A 81 9.59 9.87 -20.17
N ILE A 82 8.80 9.25 -19.29
CA ILE A 82 8.45 7.82 -19.35
C ILE A 82 7.43 7.53 -20.46
N GLY A 83 6.65 8.53 -20.87
CA GLY A 83 5.82 8.40 -22.08
C GLY A 83 6.65 8.18 -23.34
N SER A 84 7.86 8.76 -23.41
CA SER A 84 8.75 8.67 -24.57
C SER A 84 9.89 7.66 -24.42
N ASN A 85 10.25 7.32 -23.17
CA ASN A 85 11.40 6.47 -22.82
C ASN A 85 10.95 5.26 -21.98
N GLU A 86 11.86 4.33 -21.72
CA GLU A 86 11.63 3.25 -20.77
C GLU A 86 11.69 3.75 -19.32
N PHE A 87 10.98 3.05 -18.44
CA PHE A 87 11.15 3.23 -17.00
C PHE A 87 12.46 2.54 -16.57
N ILE A 88 13.31 3.27 -15.85
CA ILE A 88 14.58 2.75 -15.31
C ILE A 88 14.45 2.68 -13.81
N TYR A 89 14.56 1.48 -13.25
CA TYR A 89 14.65 1.27 -11.81
C TYR A 89 15.96 1.84 -11.25
N ASP A 90 15.86 2.55 -10.14
CA ASP A 90 16.95 3.16 -9.39
C ASP A 90 16.85 2.72 -7.92
N GLU A 91 17.73 1.80 -7.51
CA GLU A 91 17.74 1.23 -6.17
C GLU A 91 18.04 2.24 -5.06
N TYR A 92 18.57 3.43 -5.37
CA TYR A 92 18.85 4.48 -4.40
C TYR A 92 17.72 5.51 -4.29
N ASN A 93 16.67 5.39 -5.12
CA ASN A 93 15.58 6.34 -5.21
C ASN A 93 14.18 5.68 -5.15
N HIS A 94 14.00 4.49 -5.72
CA HIS A 94 12.71 3.79 -5.71
C HIS A 94 12.62 2.87 -4.50
N PHE A 95 12.01 3.37 -3.42
CA PHE A 95 11.80 2.60 -2.21
C PHE A 95 10.32 2.28 -1.99
N ALA A 96 10.05 1.02 -1.65
CA ALA A 96 8.71 0.53 -1.41
C ALA A 96 8.67 -0.62 -0.40
N HIS A 97 7.49 -0.80 0.20
CA HIS A 97 7.12 -1.97 0.98
C HIS A 97 6.09 -2.79 0.23
N TYR A 98 6.26 -4.11 0.18
CA TYR A 98 5.25 -5.02 -0.34
C TYR A 98 4.64 -5.81 0.80
N PHE A 99 3.31 -5.81 0.91
CA PHE A 99 2.59 -6.46 2.00
C PHE A 99 1.88 -7.72 1.52
N SER A 100 2.35 -8.87 2.01
CA SER A 100 1.79 -10.20 1.72
C SER A 100 0.98 -10.72 2.91
N PRO A 101 -0.14 -11.43 2.69
CA PRO A 101 -0.67 -11.91 1.42
C PRO A 101 -1.65 -10.93 0.74
N VAL A 102 -1.80 -9.72 1.27
CA VAL A 102 -2.77 -8.74 0.76
C VAL A 102 -2.41 -8.24 -0.65
N ASN A 103 -1.15 -8.39 -1.08
CA ASN A 103 -0.64 -8.04 -2.39
C ASN A 103 -0.88 -6.56 -2.72
N ILE A 104 -0.30 -5.70 -1.88
CA ILE A 104 -0.24 -4.24 -2.05
C ILE A 104 1.22 -3.82 -1.95
N CYS A 105 1.70 -3.06 -2.93
CA CYS A 105 2.98 -2.36 -2.91
C CYS A 105 2.75 -0.89 -2.53
N PHE A 106 3.38 -0.41 -1.46
CA PHE A 106 3.33 0.99 -1.03
C PHE A 106 4.67 1.67 -1.27
N VAL A 107 4.67 2.67 -2.16
CA VAL A 107 5.87 3.41 -2.57
C VAL A 107 6.05 4.64 -1.70
N TYR A 108 7.18 4.73 -0.98
CA TYR A 108 7.48 5.85 -0.09
C TYR A 108 8.67 6.71 -0.56
N ASN A 109 9.36 6.32 -1.63
CA ASN A 109 10.34 7.18 -2.30
C ASN A 109 10.32 7.01 -3.83
N GLY A 110 10.78 8.02 -4.57
CA GLY A 110 10.79 7.98 -6.04
C GLY A 110 9.39 8.06 -6.67
N MET A 111 8.43 8.61 -5.93
CA MET A 111 6.99 8.54 -6.21
C MET A 111 6.60 9.05 -7.60
N HIS A 112 7.18 10.16 -8.08
CA HIS A 112 6.78 10.75 -9.38
C HIS A 112 7.15 9.88 -10.58
N SER A 113 8.36 9.32 -10.60
CA SER A 113 8.78 8.39 -11.66
C SER A 113 7.97 7.10 -11.59
N THR A 114 7.78 6.53 -10.40
CA THR A 114 6.99 5.29 -10.24
C THR A 114 5.54 5.49 -10.65
N SER A 115 4.94 6.64 -10.31
CA SER A 115 3.59 7.01 -10.76
C SER A 115 3.47 7.02 -12.29
N ALA A 116 4.43 7.62 -12.99
CA ALA A 116 4.44 7.61 -14.44
C ALA A 116 4.69 6.20 -15.01
N GLY A 117 5.54 5.39 -14.38
CA GLY A 117 5.73 3.97 -14.72
C GLY A 117 4.43 3.17 -14.61
N VAL A 118 3.68 3.32 -13.51
CA VAL A 118 2.36 2.70 -13.33
C VAL A 118 1.36 3.19 -14.38
N GLY A 119 1.29 4.50 -14.62
CA GLY A 119 0.36 5.09 -15.60
C GLY A 119 0.60 4.62 -17.04
N PHE A 120 1.86 4.45 -17.43
CA PHE A 120 2.24 3.92 -18.75
C PHE A 120 2.39 2.40 -18.79
N LYS A 121 2.20 1.70 -17.66
CA LYS A 121 2.38 0.26 -17.52
C LYS A 121 3.79 -0.19 -17.97
N LYS A 122 4.83 0.51 -17.50
CA LYS A 122 6.23 0.26 -17.87
C LYS A 122 7.10 0.01 -16.65
N GLY A 123 7.91 -1.04 -16.76
CA GLY A 123 9.01 -1.33 -15.84
C GLY A 123 8.58 -2.00 -14.54
N PHE A 124 9.54 -2.09 -13.63
CA PHE A 124 9.37 -2.72 -12.33
C PHE A 124 10.16 -1.93 -11.28
N ILE A 125 9.84 -2.15 -10.01
CA ILE A 125 10.69 -1.76 -8.87
C ILE A 125 10.93 -2.97 -7.98
N GLU A 126 11.91 -2.90 -7.08
CA GLU A 126 12.05 -3.86 -6.00
C GLU A 126 11.51 -3.29 -4.69
N ALA A 127 10.81 -4.12 -3.92
CA ALA A 127 10.19 -3.73 -2.66
C ALA A 127 10.57 -4.72 -1.56
N VAL A 128 10.84 -4.24 -0.36
CA VAL A 128 11.03 -5.13 0.80
C VAL A 128 9.68 -5.75 1.14
N GLU A 129 9.64 -7.07 1.20
CA GLU A 129 8.41 -7.83 1.40
C GLU A 129 8.21 -8.18 2.89
N TYR A 130 7.02 -7.87 3.38
CA TYR A 130 6.59 -8.13 4.76
C TYR A 130 5.36 -9.01 4.78
N ASP A 131 5.41 -10.05 5.62
CA ASP A 131 4.27 -10.90 5.94
C ASP A 131 3.44 -10.24 7.04
N ILE A 132 2.23 -9.83 6.68
CA ILE A 132 1.29 -9.16 7.58
C ILE A 132 0.19 -10.09 8.10
N THR A 133 0.30 -11.41 7.92
CA THR A 133 -0.68 -12.39 8.44
C THR A 133 -0.91 -12.27 9.94
N GLY A 134 0.09 -11.80 10.70
CA GLY A 134 -0.09 -11.54 12.14
C GLY A 134 -1.20 -10.52 12.44
N LEU A 135 -1.46 -9.57 11.54
CA LEU A 135 -2.60 -8.67 11.71
C LEU A 135 -3.93 -9.42 11.70
N PHE A 136 -4.08 -10.47 10.89
CA PHE A 136 -5.39 -11.12 10.66
C PHE A 136 -6.01 -11.67 11.94
N GLU A 137 -5.19 -12.13 12.89
CA GLU A 137 -5.67 -12.67 14.16
C GLU A 137 -5.99 -11.56 15.18
N HIS A 138 -5.28 -10.44 15.11
CA HIS A 138 -5.27 -9.44 16.18
C HIS A 138 -5.93 -8.10 15.82
N VAL A 139 -6.25 -7.89 14.55
CA VAL A 139 -6.82 -6.65 14.04
C VAL A 139 -8.07 -6.92 13.21
N HIS A 140 -9.01 -6.00 13.28
CA HIS A 140 -10.14 -5.90 12.36
C HIS A 140 -10.46 -4.43 12.08
N THR A 141 -11.32 -4.16 11.11
CA THR A 141 -11.80 -2.81 10.80
C THR A 141 -13.31 -2.79 10.53
N ASP A 142 -13.94 -1.67 10.89
CA ASP A 142 -15.32 -1.35 10.54
C ASP A 142 -15.43 -0.55 9.22
N GLY A 143 -14.31 -0.32 8.53
CA GLY A 143 -14.21 0.51 7.35
C GLY A 143 -14.00 2.01 7.63
N LEU A 144 -13.90 2.41 8.90
CA LEU A 144 -13.55 3.78 9.33
C LEU A 144 -12.27 3.81 10.17
N TYR A 145 -12.07 2.82 11.05
CA TYR A 145 -10.92 2.72 11.92
C TYR A 145 -10.40 1.29 12.03
N TRP A 146 -9.16 1.17 12.53
CA TRP A 146 -8.59 -0.11 12.93
C TRP A 146 -8.86 -0.39 14.41
N TYR A 147 -9.12 -1.64 14.74
CA TYR A 147 -9.45 -2.09 16.09
C TYR A 147 -8.60 -3.29 16.49
N ASN A 148 -8.21 -3.34 17.76
CA ASN A 148 -7.66 -4.53 18.39
C ASN A 148 -8.79 -5.56 18.56
N SER A 149 -8.63 -6.75 18.00
CA SER A 149 -9.65 -7.81 18.03
C SER A 149 -9.88 -8.42 19.41
N HIS A 150 -8.94 -8.25 20.35
CA HIS A 150 -9.03 -8.84 21.70
C HIS A 150 -9.92 -8.03 22.64
N ASN A 151 -9.93 -6.71 22.50
CA ASN A 151 -10.62 -5.80 23.43
C ASN A 151 -11.44 -4.69 22.74
N ASN A 152 -11.50 -4.71 21.40
CA ASN A 152 -12.25 -3.77 20.57
C ASN A 152 -11.84 -2.30 20.76
N THR A 153 -10.64 -2.04 21.28
CA THR A 153 -10.08 -0.69 21.38
C THR A 153 -9.61 -0.22 20.01
N LYS A 154 -9.91 1.04 19.69
CA LYS A 154 -9.44 1.68 18.46
C LYS A 154 -7.93 1.85 18.51
N LEU A 155 -7.24 1.44 17.43
CA LEU A 155 -5.82 1.68 17.25
C LEU A 155 -5.54 3.13 16.87
N GLU A 156 -4.33 3.60 17.17
CA GLU A 156 -3.90 4.98 16.87
C GLU A 156 -3.73 5.24 15.37
N ASP A 157 -3.33 4.22 14.61
CA ASP A 157 -3.13 4.32 13.17
C ASP A 157 -4.47 4.61 12.46
N GLU A 158 -4.44 5.56 11.51
CA GLU A 158 -5.61 5.91 10.71
C GLU A 158 -5.82 4.90 9.57
N LEU A 159 -7.09 4.67 9.21
CA LEU A 159 -7.43 3.94 8.01
C LEU A 159 -7.27 4.87 6.81
N LEU A 160 -6.23 4.63 6.00
CA LEU A 160 -5.89 5.46 4.84
C LEU A 160 -7.06 5.63 3.85
N ASP A 161 -7.81 4.56 3.59
CA ASP A 161 -8.99 4.55 2.72
C ASP A 161 -9.85 3.32 3.07
N PHE A 162 -11.17 3.45 3.02
CA PHE A 162 -12.08 2.35 3.37
C PHE A 162 -11.89 1.12 2.46
N ARG A 163 -11.46 1.30 1.20
CA ARG A 163 -11.18 0.20 0.26
C ARG A 163 -10.01 -0.66 0.74
N ILE A 164 -9.05 -0.08 1.45
CA ILE A 164 -7.96 -0.82 2.08
C ILE A 164 -8.50 -1.74 3.18
N GLY A 165 -9.45 -1.25 3.99
CA GLY A 165 -10.14 -2.06 4.99
C GLY A 165 -10.91 -3.23 4.36
N ILE A 166 -11.63 -2.99 3.25
CA ILE A 166 -12.31 -4.06 2.51
C ILE A 166 -11.30 -5.09 1.97
N ILE A 167 -10.22 -4.62 1.33
CA ILE A 167 -9.17 -5.50 0.80
C ILE A 167 -8.56 -6.34 1.92
N TYR A 168 -8.31 -5.74 3.09
CA TYR A 168 -7.78 -6.40 4.27
C TYR A 168 -8.70 -7.51 4.77
N GLU A 169 -9.98 -7.21 5.05
CA GLU A 169 -10.93 -8.20 5.58
C GLU A 169 -11.18 -9.34 4.59
N LEU A 170 -11.28 -9.04 3.29
CA LEU A 170 -11.41 -10.07 2.26
C LEU A 170 -10.15 -10.94 2.13
N SER A 171 -8.96 -10.35 2.31
CA SER A 171 -7.70 -11.12 2.28
C SER A 171 -7.55 -12.01 3.51
N LYS A 172 -8.01 -11.53 4.68
CA LYS A 172 -8.10 -12.31 5.92
C LYS A 172 -9.03 -13.50 5.78
N LEU A 173 -10.25 -13.30 5.27
CA LEU A 173 -11.21 -14.37 5.00
C LEU A 173 -10.62 -15.41 4.03
N LYS A 174 -10.03 -14.95 2.91
CA LYS A 174 -9.36 -15.84 1.95
C LYS A 174 -8.28 -16.67 2.63
N TYR A 175 -7.43 -16.05 3.45
CA TYR A 175 -6.36 -16.74 4.17
C TYR A 175 -6.90 -17.81 5.14
N GLN A 176 -7.97 -17.49 5.88
CA GLN A 176 -8.61 -18.44 6.80
C GLN A 176 -9.17 -19.67 6.07
N ILE A 177 -9.84 -19.46 4.94
CA ILE A 177 -10.35 -20.54 4.09
C ILE A 177 -9.20 -21.42 3.56
N GLU A 178 -8.14 -20.81 3.03
CA GLU A 178 -6.97 -21.53 2.49
C GLU A 178 -6.22 -22.33 3.57
N LYS A 179 -6.33 -21.93 4.84
CA LYS A 179 -5.73 -22.61 5.99
C LYS A 179 -6.66 -23.59 6.70
N GLY A 180 -7.94 -23.65 6.34
CA GLY A 180 -8.94 -24.48 7.01
C GLY A 180 -9.21 -24.05 8.46
N LEU A 181 -9.24 -22.73 8.70
CA LEU A 181 -9.47 -22.13 10.02
C LEU A 181 -10.95 -21.72 10.26
N GLU A 182 -11.87 -22.14 9.37
CA GLU A 182 -13.33 -21.97 9.50
C GLU A 182 -14.03 -23.20 10.07
#